data_AF-A0A2T5CA46-F1
#
_entry.id   AF-A0A2T5CA46-F1
#
_cell.length_a   1.000
_cell.length_b   1.000
_cell.length_c   1.000
_cell.angle_alpha   90.00
_cell.angle_beta   90.00
_cell.angle_gamma   90.00
#
_symmetry.space_group_name_H-M   'P 1'
#
loop_
_entity.id
_entity.type
_entity.pdbx_description
1 polymer ?
#
loop_
_entity_poly.entity_id
_entity_poly.type
_entity_poly.pdbx_seq_one_letter_code
_entity_poly.pdbx_strand_id
1 'polypeptide(L)'
;MHRNNQAYRPSPSSTAECQNIVPYLGEVRREHREKLLGQASMMLWFTGLPGSGNSTICLCCGGATACHGQAAPCFDGDNVR
;
A
#
# COMPACT_ATOMS: atom_id res chain seq x y z
N MET A 1 -0.20 26.55 17.00
CA MET A 1 0.39 25.64 16.00
C MET A 1 -0.63 25.46 14.88
N HIS A 2 -0.37 26.06 13.72
CA HIS A 2 -1.31 26.13 12.59
C HIS A 2 -1.44 24.77 11.90
N ARG A 3 -2.63 24.16 11.93
CA ARG A 3 -2.96 22.93 11.21
C ARG A 3 -3.27 23.25 9.74
N ASN A 4 -2.28 23.14 8.87
CA ASN A 4 -2.50 23.13 7.42
C ASN A 4 -2.90 21.72 6.98
N ASN A 5 -4.19 21.41 7.13
CA ASN A 5 -4.83 20.19 6.64
C ASN A 5 -5.57 20.52 5.33
N GLN A 6 -4.83 20.74 4.23
CA GLN A 6 -5.46 20.84 2.91
C GLN A 6 -5.90 19.45 2.46
N ALA A 7 -7.22 19.34 2.33
CA ALA A 7 -7.99 18.13 2.44
C ALA A 7 -8.06 17.32 1.15
N TYR A 8 -7.95 16.01 1.32
CA TYR A 8 -8.62 15.03 0.46
C TYR A 8 -10.06 15.49 0.15
N ARG A 9 -10.39 15.68 -1.14
CA ARG A 9 -11.76 15.93 -1.60
C ARG A 9 -12.40 14.58 -1.97
N PRO A 10 -13.35 14.05 -1.20
CA PRO A 10 -14.09 12.87 -1.62
C PRO A 10 -14.93 13.19 -2.87
N SER A 11 -14.99 12.26 -3.82
CA SER A 11 -15.93 12.32 -4.95
C SER A 11 -17.37 12.07 -4.45
N PRO A 12 -18.39 12.72 -5.04
CA PRO A 12 -19.74 12.81 -4.46
C PRO A 12 -20.60 11.52 -4.53
N SER A 13 -20.04 10.35 -4.81
CA SER A 13 -20.82 9.12 -5.04
C SER A 13 -20.57 8.04 -3.98
N SER A 14 -21.13 8.23 -2.78
CA SER A 14 -21.68 7.20 -1.85
C SER A 14 -21.59 7.69 -0.40
N THR A 15 -22.61 8.40 0.07
CA THR A 15 -22.71 8.92 1.44
C THR A 15 -23.26 7.85 2.39
N ALA A 16 -22.38 7.04 2.97
CA ALA A 16 -22.54 6.66 4.36
C ALA A 16 -21.65 7.62 5.16
N GLU A 17 -22.18 8.78 5.53
CA GLU A 17 -21.43 9.76 6.31
C GLU A 17 -21.19 9.21 7.72
N CYS A 18 -19.97 8.76 7.99
CA CYS A 18 -19.52 8.47 9.34
C CYS A 18 -19.34 9.79 10.09
N GLN A 19 -20.41 10.28 10.75
CA GLN A 19 -20.51 11.62 11.37
C GLN A 19 -19.36 12.02 12.30
N ASN A 20 -18.64 11.05 12.88
CA ASN A 20 -17.57 11.30 13.86
C ASN A 20 -16.20 10.76 13.43
N ILE A 21 -15.97 10.52 12.13
CA ILE A 21 -14.67 10.08 11.62
C ILE A 21 -13.97 11.26 10.94
N VAL A 22 -12.85 11.68 11.52
CA VAL A 22 -11.99 12.74 10.96
C VAL A 22 -10.73 12.07 10.39
N PRO A 23 -10.46 12.16 9.07
CA PRO A 23 -9.24 11.61 8.49
C PRO A 23 -7.99 12.28 9.09
N TYR A 24 -7.06 11.46 9.58
CA TYR A 24 -5.75 11.91 10.03
C TYR A 24 -4.67 11.39 9.07
N LEU A 25 -3.97 12.31 8.42
CA LEU A 25 -2.97 11.97 7.38
C LEU A 25 -1.58 11.67 7.93
N GLY A 26 -1.33 11.98 9.21
CA GLY A 26 -0.01 11.84 9.84
C GLY A 26 1.05 12.80 9.27
N GLU A 27 2.20 12.88 9.94
CA GLU A 27 3.34 13.69 9.48
C GLU A 27 4.17 12.96 8.40
N VAL A 28 4.12 11.61 8.39
CA VAL A 28 4.88 10.78 7.44
C VAL A 28 4.05 10.48 6.20
N ARG A 29 4.31 11.25 5.14
CA ARG A 29 3.65 11.11 3.85
C ARG A 29 4.35 10.08 2.94
N ARG A 30 3.70 9.74 1.82
CA ARG A 30 4.24 8.84 0.79
C ARG A 30 5.59 9.32 0.28
N GLU A 31 5.72 10.61 0.00
CA GLU A 31 6.92 11.21 -0.58
C GLU A 31 8.14 11.09 0.35
N HIS A 32 7.91 11.10 1.67
CA HIS A 32 8.98 10.86 2.65
C HIS A 32 9.49 9.42 2.59
N ARG A 33 8.60 8.43 2.44
CA ARG A 33 8.96 7.01 2.33
C ARG A 33 9.68 6.72 1.01
N GLU A 34 9.22 7.29 -0.09
CA GLU A 34 9.86 7.10 -1.40
C GLU A 34 11.27 7.70 -1.44
N LYS A 35 11.46 8.89 -0.84
CA LYS A 35 12.80 9.48 -0.68
C LYS A 35 13.71 8.64 0.20
N LEU A 36 13.20 8.12 1.32
CA LEU A 36 13.96 7.28 2.25
C LEU A 36 14.39 5.96 1.61
N LEU A 37 13.49 5.31 0.86
CA LEU A 37 13.72 4.00 0.25
C LEU A 37 14.34 4.08 -1.15
N GLY A 38 14.48 5.28 -1.71
CA GLY A 38 14.99 5.49 -3.08
C GLY A 38 14.12 4.87 -4.17
N GLN A 39 12.84 4.58 -3.90
CA GLN A 39 11.96 3.85 -4.81
C GLN A 39 10.50 4.29 -4.67
N ALA A 40 9.75 4.25 -5.77
CA ALA A 40 8.30 4.47 -5.75
C ALA A 40 7.58 3.19 -5.32
N SER A 41 6.47 3.33 -4.59
CA SER A 41 5.66 2.17 -4.21
C SER A 41 4.60 1.80 -5.25
N MET A 42 4.42 0.50 -5.45
CA MET A 42 3.32 -0.10 -6.20
C MET A 42 2.77 -1.33 -5.47
N MET A 43 1.55 -1.74 -5.81
CA MET A 43 0.93 -2.97 -5.33
C MET A 43 0.67 -3.89 -6.52
N LEU A 44 1.26 -5.08 -6.49
CA LEU A 44 0.96 -6.16 -7.42
C LEU A 44 -0.02 -7.11 -6.74
N TRP A 45 -1.22 -7.24 -7.32
CA TRP A 45 -2.31 -8.03 -6.75
C TRP A 45 -2.49 -9.32 -7.55
N PHE A 46 -1.91 -10.42 -7.05
CA PHE A 46 -2.06 -11.74 -7.67
C PHE A 46 -3.38 -12.39 -7.23
N THR A 47 -4.19 -12.82 -8.20
CA THR A 47 -5.46 -13.51 -7.94
C THR A 47 -5.57 -14.76 -8.79
N GLY A 48 -6.10 -15.82 -8.19
CA GLY A 48 -6.34 -17.08 -8.87
C GLY A 48 -6.91 -18.11 -7.92
N LEU A 49 -7.27 -19.27 -8.46
CA LEU A 49 -7.76 -20.41 -7.69
C LEU A 49 -6.70 -20.91 -6.69
N PRO A 50 -7.11 -21.59 -5.60
CA PRO A 50 -6.16 -22.29 -4.74
C PRO A 50 -5.27 -23.23 -5.56
N GLY A 51 -3.96 -23.21 -5.32
CA GLY A 51 -3.00 -24.03 -6.07
C GLY A 51 -2.59 -23.49 -7.45
N SER A 52 -3.13 -22.35 -7.90
CA SER A 52 -2.72 -21.69 -9.17
C SER A 52 -1.30 -21.08 -9.13
N GLY A 53 -0.66 -21.06 -7.95
CA GLY A 53 0.73 -20.61 -7.81
C GLY A 53 0.92 -19.11 -7.52
N ASN A 54 -0.12 -18.38 -7.10
CA ASN A 54 -0.01 -16.95 -6.76
C ASN A 54 1.13 -16.67 -5.75
N SER A 55 1.20 -17.45 -4.67
CA SER A 55 2.24 -17.33 -3.65
C SER A 55 3.63 -17.61 -4.23
N THR A 56 3.75 -18.63 -5.09
CA THR A 56 5.00 -18.97 -5.79
C THR A 56 5.48 -17.79 -6.64
N ILE A 57 4.58 -17.20 -7.45
CA ILE A 57 4.93 -16.05 -8.30
C ILE A 57 5.27 -14.82 -7.45
N CYS A 58 4.51 -14.55 -6.39
CA CYS A 58 4.76 -13.43 -5.48
C CYS A 58 6.15 -13.51 -4.84
N LEU A 59 6.53 -14.70 -4.34
CA LEU A 59 7.85 -14.95 -3.75
C LEU A 59 8.98 -14.81 -4.78
N CYS A 60 8.84 -15.40 -5.97
CA CYS A 60 9.83 -15.26 -7.04
C CYS A 60 10.00 -13.81 -7.50
N CYS A 61 8.89 -13.09 -7.71
CA CYS A 61 8.90 -11.68 -8.10
C CYS A 61 9.54 -10.79 -7.02
N GLY A 62 9.19 -11.02 -5.75
CA GLY A 62 9.78 -10.32 -4.62
C GLY A 62 11.29 -10.57 -4.50
N GLY A 63 11.72 -11.84 -4.64
CA GLY A 63 13.14 -12.21 -4.64
C GLY A 63 13.92 -11.54 -5.77
N ALA A 64 13.41 -11.57 -7.00
CA ALA A 64 14.05 -10.91 -8.14
C ALA A 64 14.18 -9.39 -7.92
N THR A 65 13.13 -8.74 -7.40
CA THR A 65 13.12 -7.31 -7.10
C THR A 65 14.11 -6.96 -5.98
N ALA A 66 14.19 -7.79 -4.94
CA ALA A 66 15.15 -7.64 -3.85
C ALA A 66 16.61 -7.77 -4.32
N CYS A 67 16.90 -8.65 -5.29
CA CYS A 67 18.23 -8.74 -5.91
C CYS A 67 18.64 -7.43 -6.63
N HIS A 68 17.68 -6.58 -7.01
CA HIS A 68 17.93 -5.25 -7.55
C HIS A 68 17.99 -4.14 -6.49
N GLY A 69 18.04 -4.49 -5.20
CA GLY A 69 18.12 -3.54 -4.09
C GLY A 69 16.80 -2.83 -3.77
N GLN A 70 15.67 -3.32 -4.31
CA GLN A 70 14.34 -2.74 -4.09
C GLN A 70 13.56 -3.55 -3.04
N ALA A 71 12.75 -2.85 -2.24
CA ALA A 71 11.94 -3.46 -1.20
C ALA A 71 10.66 -4.04 -1.84
N ALA A 72 10.53 -5.37 -1.81
CA ALA A 72 9.38 -6.07 -2.39
C ALA A 72 8.81 -7.12 -1.43
N PRO A 73 8.14 -6.70 -0.35
CA PRO A 73 7.50 -7.62 0.57
C PRO A 73 6.31 -8.34 -0.09
N CYS A 74 6.22 -9.66 0.10
CA CYS A 74 5.07 -10.45 -0.33
C CYS A 74 4.06 -10.58 0.83
N PHE A 75 2.80 -10.24 0.55
CA PHE A 75 1.67 -10.44 1.46
C PHE A 75 0.80 -11.58 0.94
N ASP A 76 0.63 -12.62 1.74
CA ASP A 76 -0.17 -13.80 1.42
C ASP A 76 -1.08 -14.16 2.61
N GLY A 77 -2.06 -15.04 2.36
CA GLY A 77 -3.01 -15.51 3.35
C GLY A 77 -2.37 -16.12 4.59
N ASP A 78 -1.17 -16.70 4.49
CA ASP A 78 -0.44 -17.26 5.65
C ASP A 78 0.20 -16.18 6.55
N ASN A 79 0.54 -15.01 5.98
CA ASN A 79 1.22 -13.93 6.71
C ASN A 79 0.26 -12.88 7.30
N VAL A 80 -0.99 -12.86 6.84
CA VAL A 80 -1.96 -11.80 7.16
C VAL A 80 -3.20 -12.35 7.88
N ARG A 81 -3.47 -13.67 7.83
CA ARG A 81 -4.69 -14.27 8.41
C ARG A 81 -4.94 -13.94 9.87
#